data_AF-A0A1I3LCM4-F1
#
_entry.id   AF-A0A1I3LCM4-F1
#
_cell.length_a   1.000
_cell.length_b   1.000
_cell.length_c   1.000
_cell.angle_alpha   90.00
_cell.angle_beta   90.00
_cell.angle_gamma   90.00
#
_symmetry.space_group_name_H-M   'P 1'
#
loop_
_entity.id
_entity.type
_entity.pdbx_description
1 polymer ?
#
loop_
_entity_poly.entity_id
_entity_poly.type
_entity_poly.pdbx_seq_one_letter_code
_entity_poly.pdbx_strand_id
1 'polypeptide(L)'
;MSEAFYNIETWYDEKRCMWFFRGMGFDFAMHWTDDPEGNIALECDCVTREGDPREVHIAIDIGYTKITKDEFQTAILKELSKHWILC
;
A
#
# COMPACT_ATOMS: atom_id res chain seq x y z
N MET A 1 12.84 15.04 21.55
CA MET A 1 12.80 14.37 20.24
C MET A 1 11.34 14.37 19.84
N SER A 2 10.96 15.24 18.91
CA SER A 2 9.56 15.47 18.55
C SER A 2 9.00 14.23 17.88
N GLU A 3 7.88 13.76 18.39
CA GLU A 3 7.01 12.76 17.77
C GLU A 3 6.48 13.31 16.42
N ALA A 4 7.32 13.29 15.39
CA ALA A 4 6.83 13.23 14.03
C ALA A 4 6.24 11.83 13.86
N PHE A 5 5.06 11.60 14.46
CA PHE A 5 4.20 10.50 14.07
C PHE A 5 4.14 10.56 12.54
N TYR A 6 4.58 9.49 11.89
CA TYR A 6 4.43 9.33 10.46
C TYR A 6 2.96 9.60 10.14
N ASN A 7 2.66 10.75 9.56
CA ASN A 7 1.29 11.09 9.15
C ASN A 7 0.97 10.19 7.96
N ILE A 8 0.54 8.97 8.27
CA ILE A 8 0.08 8.00 7.29
C ILE A 8 -1.38 8.32 7.02
N GLU A 9 -1.65 8.65 5.76
CA GLU A 9 -2.98 8.85 5.24
C GLU A 9 -3.32 7.69 4.30
N THR A 10 -4.39 6.98 4.62
CA THR A 10 -4.96 5.95 3.77
C THR A 10 -6.44 6.20 3.56
N TRP A 11 -6.91 6.01 2.33
CA TRP A 11 -8.32 6.18 1.97
C TRP A 11 -8.66 5.35 0.73
N TYR A 12 -9.94 5.04 0.58
CA TYR A 12 -10.47 4.36 -0.59
C TYR A 12 -11.22 5.36 -1.47
N ASP A 13 -10.92 5.38 -2.78
CA ASP A 13 -11.69 6.13 -3.77
C ASP A 13 -12.66 5.17 -4.48
N GLU A 14 -13.94 5.25 -4.10
CA GLU A 14 -15.00 4.42 -4.68
C GLU A 14 -15.17 4.62 -6.19
N LYS A 15 -14.86 5.81 -6.73
CA LYS A 15 -15.01 6.08 -8.17
C LYS A 15 -13.92 5.42 -8.99
N ARG A 16 -12.73 5.28 -8.41
CA ARG A 16 -11.57 4.65 -9.06
C ARG A 16 -11.39 3.18 -8.67
N CYS A 17 -12.11 2.72 -7.65
CA CYS A 17 -11.95 1.41 -7.03
C CYS A 17 -10.50 1.14 -6.57
N MET A 18 -9.85 2.16 -6.00
CA MET A 18 -8.44 2.11 -5.61
C MET A 18 -8.26 2.50 -4.15
N TRP A 19 -7.28 1.86 -3.50
CA TRP A 19 -6.79 2.24 -2.20
C TRP A 19 -5.55 3.12 -2.34
N PHE A 20 -5.51 4.22 -1.60
CA PHE A 20 -4.40 5.16 -1.61
C PHE A 20 -3.62 5.08 -0.31
N PHE A 21 -2.29 5.22 -0.42
CA PHE A 21 -1.38 5.30 0.70
C PHE A 21 -0.44 6.49 0.51
N ARG A 22 -0.40 7.37 1.52
CA ARG A 22 0.56 8.47 1.61
C ARG A 22 1.21 8.51 2.97
N GLY A 23 2.53 8.64 3.01
CA GLY A 23 3.31 8.78 4.25
C GLY A 23 4.67 8.10 4.15
N MET A 24 5.59 8.43 5.06
CA MET A 24 6.93 7.83 5.14
C MET A 24 7.80 7.96 3.87
N GLY A 25 7.48 8.94 3.03
CA GLY A 25 8.11 9.13 1.71
C GLY A 25 7.43 8.36 0.57
N PHE A 26 6.28 7.73 0.80
CA PHE A 26 5.49 7.04 -0.22
C PHE A 26 4.22 7.84 -0.56
N ASP A 27 3.82 7.81 -1.82
CA ASP A 27 2.53 8.29 -2.33
C ASP A 27 2.14 7.45 -3.54
N PHE A 28 1.26 6.47 -3.33
CA PHE A 28 0.84 5.55 -4.39
C PHE A 28 -0.59 5.07 -4.19
N ALA A 29 -1.15 4.49 -5.25
CA ALA A 29 -2.45 3.85 -5.25
C ALA A 29 -2.33 2.39 -5.66
N MET A 30 -3.11 1.53 -5.01
CA MET A 30 -3.25 0.13 -5.35
C MET A 30 -4.63 -0.14 -5.92
N HIS A 31 -4.69 -0.98 -6.94
CA HIS A 31 -5.94 -1.47 -7.51
C HIS A 31 -6.14 -2.93 -7.15
N TRP A 32 -7.40 -3.35 -7.13
CA TRP A 32 -7.73 -4.77 -7.00
C TRP A 32 -7.32 -5.52 -8.26
N THR A 33 -6.84 -6.74 -8.08
CA THR A 33 -6.65 -7.74 -9.13
C THR A 33 -7.47 -8.98 -8.77
N ASP A 34 -8.13 -9.56 -9.78
CA ASP A 34 -8.78 -10.85 -9.71
C ASP A 34 -8.05 -11.80 -10.66
N ASP A 35 -7.38 -12.82 -10.12
CA ASP A 35 -6.84 -13.87 -10.96
C ASP A 35 -7.92 -14.91 -11.32
N PRO A 36 -7.74 -15.69 -12.41
CA PRO A 36 -8.68 -16.74 -12.79
C PRO A 36 -8.87 -17.84 -11.75
N GLU A 37 -7.98 -17.94 -10.76
CA GLU A 37 -8.03 -18.90 -9.65
C GLU A 37 -8.86 -18.38 -8.47
N GLY A 38 -9.30 -17.11 -8.55
CA GLY A 38 -10.11 -16.45 -7.53
C GLY A 38 -9.30 -15.81 -6.41
N ASN A 39 -7.98 -15.68 -6.57
CA ASN A 39 -7.15 -14.91 -5.64
C ASN A 39 -7.38 -13.42 -5.88
N ILE A 40 -7.63 -12.71 -4.78
CA ILE A 40 -7.93 -11.28 -4.80
C ILE A 40 -6.78 -10.58 -4.11
N ALA A 41 -6.00 -9.85 -4.91
CA ALA A 41 -4.88 -9.06 -4.41
C ALA A 41 -5.12 -7.56 -4.63
N LEU A 42 -4.40 -6.75 -3.86
CA LEU A 42 -4.13 -5.36 -4.18
C LEU A 42 -2.73 -5.29 -4.79
N GLU A 43 -2.59 -4.56 -5.89
CA GLU A 43 -1.31 -4.44 -6.60
C GLU A 43 -0.96 -3.00 -6.95
N CYS A 44 0.35 -2.72 -6.97
CA CYS A 44 0.93 -1.51 -7.54
C CYS A 44 2.32 -1.82 -8.10
N ASP A 45 2.48 -1.65 -9.40
CA ASP A 45 3.73 -1.95 -10.11
C ASP A 45 4.87 -0.96 -9.87
N CYS A 46 4.53 0.28 -9.49
CA CYS A 46 5.47 1.40 -9.51
C CYS A 46 5.61 2.11 -8.15
N VAL A 47 5.85 1.35 -7.07
CA VAL A 47 6.07 1.94 -5.75
C VAL A 47 7.49 2.47 -5.63
N THR A 48 7.59 3.78 -5.39
CA THR A 48 8.85 4.49 -5.13
C THR A 48 8.82 5.16 -3.76
N ARG A 49 9.98 5.26 -3.10
CA ARG A 49 10.16 6.07 -1.89
C ARG A 49 10.92 7.34 -2.22
N GLU A 50 10.51 8.47 -1.67
CA GLU A 50 11.21 9.75 -1.81
C GLU A 50 12.70 9.60 -1.46
N GLY A 51 13.56 10.02 -2.38
CA GLY A 51 15.02 9.94 -2.24
C GLY A 51 15.63 8.57 -2.55
N ASP A 52 14.82 7.54 -2.84
CA ASP A 52 15.28 6.22 -3.27
C ASP A 52 15.05 6.04 -4.78
N PRO A 53 16.09 5.72 -5.58
CA PRO A 53 15.93 5.54 -7.03
C PRO A 53 15.24 4.22 -7.41
N ARG A 54 14.96 3.33 -6.45
CA ARG A 54 14.34 2.03 -6.72
C ARG A 54 12.83 2.16 -6.89
N GLU A 55 12.34 1.50 -7.94
CA GLU A 55 10.93 1.20 -8.15
C GLU A 55 10.68 -0.27 -7.81
N VAL A 56 9.61 -0.56 -7.08
CA VAL A 56 9.26 -1.90 -6.62
C VAL A 56 7.79 -2.16 -6.93
N HIS A 57 7.52 -3.32 -7.53
CA HIS A 57 6.18 -3.88 -7.57
C HIS A 57 5.83 -4.49 -6.21
N ILE A 58 4.67 -4.12 -5.66
CA ILE A 58 4.10 -4.75 -4.47
C ILE A 58 2.75 -5.37 -4.79
N ALA A 59 2.52 -6.56 -4.25
CA ALA A 59 1.26 -7.27 -4.29
C ALA A 59 0.90 -7.75 -2.89
N ILE A 60 -0.33 -7.51 -2.47
CA ILE A 60 -0.85 -7.89 -1.16
C ILE A 60 -2.04 -8.81 -1.38
N ASP A 61 -1.87 -10.08 -1.05
CA ASP A 61 -2.97 -11.04 -1.02
C ASP A 61 -3.86 -10.76 0.21
N ILE A 62 -5.14 -10.52 -0.06
CA ILE A 62 -6.14 -10.21 0.94
C ILE A 62 -7.16 -11.35 1.04
N GLY A 63 -7.40 -12.09 -0.04
CA GLY A 63 -8.39 -13.16 -0.10
C GLY A 63 -9.85 -12.72 0.01
N TYR A 64 -10.13 -11.42 0.12
CA TYR A 64 -11.49 -10.84 0.16
C TYR A 64 -11.53 -9.39 -0.34
N THR A 65 -12.68 -8.95 -0.84
CA THR A 65 -12.85 -7.62 -1.50
C THR A 65 -13.15 -6.46 -0.54
N LYS A 66 -13.32 -6.73 0.76
CA LYS A 66 -13.73 -5.73 1.76
C LYS A 66 -12.75 -5.65 2.91
N ILE A 67 -11.78 -4.75 2.81
CA ILE A 67 -10.86 -4.42 3.90
C ILE A 67 -11.21 -3.08 4.52
N THR A 68 -10.88 -2.94 5.79
CA THR A 68 -10.86 -1.67 6.51
C THR A 68 -9.58 -0.89 6.21
N LYS A 69 -9.60 0.40 6.54
CA LYS A 69 -8.43 1.29 6.43
C LYS A 69 -7.23 0.76 7.23
N ASP A 70 -7.47 0.24 8.43
CA ASP A 70 -6.41 -0.24 9.32
C ASP A 70 -5.78 -1.55 8.83
N GLU A 71 -6.60 -2.46 8.26
CA GLU A 71 -6.12 -3.68 7.60
C GLU A 71 -5.26 -3.33 6.38
N PHE A 72 -5.75 -2.43 5.51
CA PHE A 72 -4.99 -1.94 4.37
C PHE A 72 -3.64 -1.36 4.82
N GLN A 73 -3.66 -0.40 5.74
CA GLN A 73 -2.45 0.25 6.23
C GLN A 73 -1.45 -0.77 6.84
N THR A 74 -1.94 -1.71 7.65
CA THR A 74 -1.11 -2.74 8.26
C THR A 74 -0.46 -3.65 7.22
N ALA A 75 -1.23 -4.08 6.22
CA ALA A 75 -0.74 -4.93 5.15
C ALA A 75 0.34 -4.22 4.30
N ILE A 76 0.12 -2.94 3.98
CA ILE A 76 1.08 -2.10 3.27
C ILE A 76 2.38 -1.98 4.04
N LEU A 77 2.31 -1.61 5.32
CA LEU A 77 3.51 -1.42 6.14
C LEU A 77 4.31 -2.72 6.26
N LYS A 78 3.63 -3.86 6.39
CA LYS A 78 4.27 -5.17 6.37
C LYS A 78 4.99 -5.44 5.04
N GLU A 79 4.36 -5.11 3.91
CA GLU A 79 4.97 -5.31 2.59
C GLU A 79 6.16 -4.37 2.36
N LEU A 80 6.01 -3.08 2.62
CA LEU A 80 7.06 -2.07 2.48
C LEU A 80 8.29 -2.40 3.36
N SER A 81 8.07 -2.99 4.54
CA SER A 81 9.15 -3.38 5.46
C SER A 81 10.11 -4.45 4.89
N LYS A 82 9.70 -5.16 3.83
CA LYS A 82 10.58 -6.11 3.11
C LYS A 82 11.62 -5.42 2.24
N HIS A 83 11.36 -4.19 1.82
CA HIS A 83 12.17 -3.45 0.84
C HIS A 83 12.93 -2.27 1.46
N TRP A 84 12.38 -1.68 2.53
CA TRP A 84 12.92 -0.51 3.21
C TRP A 84 12.90 -0.64 4.74
N ILE A 85 13.88 -0.03 5.39
CA ILE A 85 13.83 0.20 6.84
C ILE A 85 12.80 1.30 7.09
N LEU A 86 11.74 0.92 7.78
CA LEU A 86 10.68 1.80 8.26
C LEU A 86 11.09 2.28 9.66
N CYS A 87 11.96 3.29 9.70
CA CYS A 87 12.28 4.01 10.93
C CYS A 87 11.05 4.80 11.37
#